data_AF-A0A1Z9X203-F1
#
_entry.id   AF-A0A1Z9X203-F1
#
_cell.length_a   1.000
_cell.length_b   1.000
_cell.length_c   1.000
_cell.angle_alpha   90.00
_cell.angle_beta   90.00
_cell.angle_gamma   90.00
#
_symmetry.space_group_name_H-M   'P 1'
#
loop_
_entity.id
_entity.type
_entity.pdbx_description
1 polymer ?
#
loop_
_entity_poly.entity_id
_entity_poly.type
_entity_poly.pdbx_seq_one_letter_code
_entity_poly.pdbx_strand_id
1 'polypeptide(L)'
;MNKNTTFVFMTKGLFEHLNETDAYVFSFVAYFACDDKKGNIFRRTTASLCKNLGYSANTVRAAIERLVKKKFLSHAEKNESPTKDLRYKYFDDISHHLEIGKNQYAQEFSSELRQVLTGLRAGDKHKKPSLKNIFFKVYVSALQAKTKDEKWKRNQSRHLHKALVLHGFLHNKVKFRDKYVKTSLSLSVPYLSAMMQWSRNTIRRIINTLTQIGLITMRVDGRRVIFTGIKMPERVRAGYNQLKSRLFSFAQSASNNANATELKPEGLKRPGAYATPAEHAAFLASHRTRSLPCLSSNTRHSLML
;
A
#
# COMPACT_ATOMS: atom_id res chain seq x y z
N MET A 1 13.48 -17.37 -5.82
CA MET A 1 13.07 -16.18 -5.03
C MET A 1 14.34 -15.54 -4.50
N ASN A 2 14.45 -14.22 -4.56
CA ASN A 2 15.63 -13.53 -4.02
C ASN A 2 15.66 -13.75 -2.50
N LYS A 3 16.79 -14.22 -1.94
CA LYS A 3 16.90 -14.62 -0.51
C LYS A 3 16.62 -13.47 0.48
N ASN A 4 16.52 -12.23 -0.01
CA ASN A 4 16.49 -11.00 0.79
C ASN A 4 15.14 -10.25 0.79
N THR A 5 14.09 -10.78 0.15
CA THR A 5 12.79 -10.09 0.13
C THR A 5 11.97 -10.42 1.38
N THR A 6 11.96 -9.49 2.34
CA THR A 6 11.14 -9.55 3.55
C THR A 6 9.68 -9.37 3.18
N PHE A 7 8.83 -10.31 3.61
CA PHE A 7 7.39 -10.22 3.49
C PHE A 7 6.71 -10.32 4.86
N VAL A 8 5.51 -9.78 4.95
CA VAL A 8 4.60 -9.98 6.09
C VAL A 8 3.31 -10.62 5.62
N PHE A 9 2.68 -11.39 6.50
CA PHE A 9 1.35 -11.92 6.27
C PHE A 9 0.31 -10.93 6.78
N MET A 10 -0.60 -10.51 5.90
CA MET A 10 -1.69 -9.61 6.26
C MET A 10 -3.04 -10.23 5.87
N THR A 11 -4.08 -9.73 6.50
CA THR A 11 -5.48 -10.09 6.27
C THR A 11 -6.27 -8.80 6.07
N LYS A 12 -7.45 -8.90 5.46
CA LYS A 12 -8.33 -7.74 5.26
C LYS A 12 -8.88 -7.19 6.59
N GLY A 13 -9.16 -8.07 7.55
CA GLY A 13 -9.78 -7.70 8.83
C GLY A 13 -8.86 -6.85 9.72
N LEU A 14 -7.53 -6.89 9.50
CA LEU A 14 -6.60 -6.01 10.22
C LEU A 14 -6.99 -4.53 10.11
N PHE A 15 -7.46 -4.09 8.94
CA PHE A 15 -7.77 -2.68 8.70
C PHE A 15 -9.04 -2.19 9.39
N GLU A 16 -9.85 -3.10 9.94
CA GLU A 16 -11.00 -2.76 10.78
C GLU A 16 -10.55 -2.34 12.21
N HIS A 17 -9.37 -2.80 12.64
CA HIS A 17 -8.88 -2.56 14.00
C HIS A 17 -7.62 -1.67 14.06
N LEU A 18 -6.81 -1.71 13.00
CA LEU A 18 -5.47 -1.11 12.95
C LEU A 18 -5.33 -0.20 11.73
N ASN A 19 -4.60 0.91 11.91
CA ASN A 19 -4.10 1.65 10.76
C ASN A 19 -3.00 0.84 10.06
N GLU A 20 -2.53 1.31 8.90
CA GLU A 20 -1.62 0.52 8.09
C GLU A 20 -0.27 0.33 8.77
N THR A 21 0.25 1.36 9.44
CA THR A 21 1.53 1.26 10.16
C THR A 21 1.46 0.23 11.29
N ASP A 22 0.43 0.31 12.12
CA ASP A 22 0.20 -0.61 13.24
C ASP A 22 -0.03 -2.04 12.69
N ALA A 23 -0.77 -2.19 11.60
CA ALA A 23 -1.00 -3.48 10.96
C ALA A 23 0.30 -4.11 10.43
N TYR A 24 1.19 -3.33 9.79
CA TYR A 24 2.50 -3.82 9.35
C TYR A 24 3.37 -4.29 10.51
N VAL A 25 3.46 -3.47 11.56
CA VAL A 25 4.27 -3.79 12.74
C VAL A 25 3.70 -5.03 13.43
N PHE A 26 2.39 -5.08 13.67
CA PHE A 26 1.72 -6.23 14.25
C PHE A 26 1.92 -7.50 13.42
N SER A 27 1.65 -7.47 12.11
CA SER A 27 1.85 -8.64 11.24
C SER A 27 3.28 -9.16 11.26
N PHE A 28 4.27 -8.28 11.35
CA PHE A 28 5.67 -8.68 11.47
C PHE A 28 5.97 -9.32 12.83
N VAL A 29 5.53 -8.70 13.93
CA VAL A 29 5.72 -9.23 15.28
C VAL A 29 5.00 -10.57 15.45
N ALA A 30 3.75 -10.66 15.02
CA ALA A 30 2.91 -11.85 15.13
C ALA A 30 3.53 -13.07 14.42
N TYR A 31 4.19 -12.88 13.27
CA TYR A 31 4.89 -13.96 12.58
C TYR A 31 6.00 -14.64 13.41
N PHE A 32 6.58 -13.96 14.39
CA PHE A 32 7.52 -14.56 15.34
C PHE A 32 6.82 -15.01 16.62
N ALA A 33 5.94 -14.18 17.16
CA ALA A 33 5.27 -14.44 18.43
C ALA A 33 4.23 -15.58 18.37
N CYS A 34 3.74 -15.98 17.21
CA CYS A 34 2.79 -17.11 17.08
C CYS A 34 3.45 -18.45 16.72
N ASP A 35 4.78 -18.50 16.68
CA ASP A 35 5.52 -19.61 16.09
C ASP A 35 6.33 -20.36 17.17
N ASP A 36 5.91 -21.58 17.50
CA ASP A 36 6.51 -22.34 18.60
C ASP A 36 8.00 -22.60 18.39
N LYS A 37 8.42 -22.79 17.14
CA LYS A 37 9.84 -22.99 16.78
C LYS A 37 10.70 -21.75 17.03
N LYS A 38 10.06 -20.60 17.29
CA LYS A 38 10.71 -19.32 17.59
C LYS A 38 10.46 -18.87 19.03
N GLY A 39 9.88 -19.74 19.86
CA GLY A 39 9.68 -19.50 21.27
C GLY A 39 8.44 -18.70 21.63
N ASN A 40 7.48 -18.51 20.70
CA ASN A 40 6.23 -17.75 20.92
C ASN A 40 6.39 -16.31 21.43
N ILE A 41 7.60 -15.77 21.34
CA ILE A 41 7.95 -14.42 21.75
C ILE A 41 8.68 -13.77 20.60
N PHE A 42 8.34 -12.52 20.32
CA PHE A 42 9.14 -11.66 19.48
C PHE A 42 10.28 -11.06 20.29
N ARG A 43 11.53 -11.42 19.96
CA ARG A 43 12.76 -10.87 20.56
C ARG A 43 13.64 -10.19 19.51
N ARG A 44 13.41 -8.90 19.24
CA ARG A 44 14.25 -8.12 18.30
C ARG A 44 14.29 -6.64 18.65
N THR A 45 15.35 -5.98 18.22
CA THR A 45 15.56 -4.54 18.43
C THR A 45 14.71 -3.67 17.50
N THR A 46 14.48 -2.42 17.91
CA THR A 46 13.84 -1.40 17.06
C THR A 46 14.56 -1.24 15.73
N ALA A 47 15.90 -1.29 15.72
CA ALA A 47 16.71 -1.16 14.51
C ALA A 47 16.42 -2.29 13.50
N SER A 48 16.22 -3.52 13.98
CA SER A 48 15.84 -4.66 13.14
C SER A 48 14.47 -4.47 12.49
N LEU A 49 13.49 -3.97 13.26
CA LEU A 49 12.16 -3.62 12.73
C LEU A 49 12.25 -2.52 11.67
N CYS A 50 13.02 -1.47 11.93
CA CYS A 50 13.23 -0.37 10.98
C CYS A 50 13.84 -0.87 9.66
N LYS A 51 14.86 -1.74 9.74
CA LYS A 51 15.50 -2.33 8.56
C LYS A 51 14.52 -3.16 7.73
N ASN A 52 13.69 -3.97 8.38
CA ASN A 52 12.78 -4.89 7.72
C ASN A 52 11.51 -4.21 7.17
N LEU A 53 10.94 -3.26 7.93
CA LEU A 53 9.68 -2.60 7.58
C LEU A 53 9.90 -1.29 6.82
N GLY A 54 11.08 -0.69 6.94
CA GLY A 54 11.39 0.60 6.33
C GLY A 54 10.68 1.79 6.99
N TYR A 55 10.31 1.66 8.27
CA TYR A 55 9.81 2.78 9.07
C TYR A 55 10.94 3.41 9.89
N SER A 56 10.74 4.67 10.30
CA SER A 56 11.63 5.34 11.26
C SER A 56 11.50 4.71 12.66
N ALA A 57 12.54 4.85 13.48
CA ALA A 57 12.54 4.30 14.84
C ALA A 57 11.38 4.86 15.69
N ASN A 58 11.09 6.15 15.57
CA ASN A 58 10.00 6.80 16.31
C ASN A 58 8.64 6.27 15.88
N THR A 59 8.45 6.07 14.57
CA THR A 59 7.21 5.48 14.03
C THR A 59 6.99 4.05 14.55
N VAL A 60 8.05 3.24 14.60
CA VAL A 60 7.98 1.86 15.10
C VAL A 60 7.65 1.84 16.60
N ARG A 61 8.36 2.63 17.42
CA ARG A 61 8.11 2.67 18.88
C ARG A 61 6.67 3.11 19.17
N ALA A 62 6.22 4.20 18.55
CA ALA A 62 4.85 4.68 18.73
C ALA A 62 3.79 3.66 18.25
N ALA A 63 4.09 2.88 17.21
CA ALA A 63 3.20 1.80 16.76
C ALA A 63 3.13 0.66 17.78
N ILE A 64 4.27 0.25 18.36
CA ILE A 64 4.30 -0.77 19.42
C ILE A 64 3.49 -0.30 20.62
N GLU A 65 3.69 0.92 21.10
CA GLU A 65 2.93 1.49 22.22
C GLU A 65 1.42 1.49 21.95
N ARG A 66 0.99 1.89 20.74
CA ARG A 66 -0.42 1.83 20.34
C ARG A 66 -0.95 0.40 20.30
N LEU A 67 -0.17 -0.55 19.81
CA LEU A 67 -0.56 -1.97 19.76
C LEU A 67 -0.70 -2.56 21.15
N VAL A 68 0.19 -2.21 22.08
CA VAL A 68 0.09 -2.61 23.49
C VAL A 68 -1.14 -1.98 24.15
N LYS A 69 -1.37 -0.67 23.94
CA LYS A 69 -2.56 0.03 24.44
C LYS A 69 -3.87 -0.58 23.91
N LYS A 70 -3.90 -1.01 22.65
CA LYS A 70 -5.04 -1.71 22.02
C LYS A 70 -5.13 -3.20 22.41
N LYS A 71 -4.25 -3.70 23.27
CA LYS A 71 -4.13 -5.10 23.70
C LYS A 71 -3.84 -6.09 22.56
N PHE A 72 -3.36 -5.61 21.41
CA PHE A 72 -2.91 -6.47 20.31
C PHE A 72 -1.59 -7.16 20.65
N LEU A 73 -0.73 -6.49 21.40
CA LEU A 73 0.54 -7.01 21.91
C LEU A 73 0.59 -6.84 23.43
N SER A 74 1.41 -7.65 24.09
CA SER A 74 1.79 -7.48 25.49
C SER A 74 3.31 -7.56 25.61
N HIS A 75 3.86 -6.93 26.65
CA HIS A 75 5.24 -7.15 27.02
C HIS A 75 5.35 -8.52 27.69
N ALA A 76 6.26 -9.35 27.18
CA ALA A 76 6.62 -10.59 27.84
C ALA A 76 7.49 -10.29 29.06
N GLU A 77 7.39 -11.11 30.10
CA GLU A 77 8.34 -11.05 31.21
C GLU A 77 9.74 -11.38 30.67
N LYS A 78 10.71 -10.53 31.02
CA LYS A 78 12.10 -10.80 30.69
C LYS A 78 12.55 -11.93 31.59
N ASN A 79 12.65 -13.15 31.05
CA ASN A 79 13.23 -14.25 31.80
C ASN A 79 14.65 -13.84 32.24
N GLU A 80 14.84 -13.61 33.54
CA GLU A 80 16.14 -13.49 34.18
C GLU A 80 16.82 -14.87 34.20
N SER A 81 17.03 -15.46 33.02
CA SER A 81 17.89 -16.63 32.95
C SER A 81 19.29 -16.21 33.43
N PRO A 82 19.92 -16.94 34.37
CA PRO A 82 21.29 -16.69 34.78
C PRO A 82 22.19 -17.09 33.60
N THR A 83 22.29 -16.19 32.62
CA THR A 83 23.13 -16.38 31.45
C THR A 83 24.55 -16.12 31.90
N LYS A 84 25.27 -17.24 32.14
CA LYS A 84 26.70 -17.33 32.36
C LYS A 84 27.46 -16.24 31.59
N ASP A 85 28.15 -15.36 32.32
CA ASP A 85 29.25 -14.48 31.91
C ASP A 85 29.45 -14.19 30.42
N LEU A 86 28.45 -13.62 29.75
CA LEU A 86 28.65 -13.02 28.43
C LEU A 86 29.02 -11.54 28.60
N ARG A 87 30.21 -11.15 28.08
CA ARG A 87 30.74 -9.77 28.10
C ARG A 87 29.82 -8.72 27.47
N TYR A 88 28.81 -9.12 26.67
CA TYR A 88 27.93 -8.19 25.95
C TYR A 88 26.46 -8.59 26.10
N LYS A 89 25.80 -8.14 27.18
CA LYS A 89 24.35 -8.29 27.44
C LYS A 89 23.46 -7.28 26.68
N TYR A 90 24.09 -6.27 26.06
CA TYR A 90 23.42 -5.10 25.49
C TYR A 90 22.30 -5.41 24.49
N PHE A 91 22.43 -6.45 23.66
CA PHE A 91 21.41 -6.77 22.65
C PHE A 91 20.09 -7.23 23.26
N ASP A 92 20.13 -7.96 24.37
CA ASP A 92 18.94 -8.43 25.05
C ASP A 92 18.27 -7.29 25.81
N ASP A 93 19.08 -6.39 26.37
CA ASP A 93 18.62 -5.21 27.10
C ASP A 93 17.86 -4.22 26.20
N ILE A 94 18.28 -4.07 24.94
CA ILE A 94 17.63 -3.15 23.97
C ILE A 94 16.57 -3.84 23.08
N SER A 95 16.36 -5.14 23.24
CA SER A 95 15.41 -5.89 22.43
C SER A 95 13.99 -5.80 22.98
N HIS A 96 13.03 -5.64 22.08
CA HIS A 96 11.63 -5.77 22.43
C HIS A 96 11.32 -7.24 22.69
N HIS A 97 10.70 -7.52 23.83
CA HIS A 97 10.14 -8.82 24.19
C HIS A 97 8.61 -8.69 24.15
N LEU A 98 8.00 -9.13 23.05
CA LEU A 98 6.58 -8.93 22.78
C LEU A 98 5.88 -10.26 22.52
N GLU A 99 4.71 -10.41 23.11
CA GLU A 99 3.78 -11.52 22.92
C GLU A 99 2.48 -11.05 22.29
N ILE A 100 1.67 -12.01 21.83
CA ILE A 100 0.31 -11.71 21.37
C ILE A 100 -0.54 -11.31 22.57
N GLY A 101 -1.16 -10.14 22.49
CA GLY A 101 -1.99 -9.62 23.56
C GLY A 101 -3.37 -10.27 23.65
N LYS A 102 -4.20 -9.78 24.58
CA LYS A 102 -5.54 -10.32 24.89
C LYS A 102 -6.65 -9.89 23.91
N ASN A 103 -6.33 -9.11 22.88
CA ASN A 103 -7.33 -8.70 21.89
C ASN A 103 -7.83 -9.92 21.11
N GLN A 104 -9.16 -10.09 21.03
CA GLN A 104 -9.80 -11.24 20.38
C GLN A 104 -9.33 -11.42 18.94
N TYR A 105 -9.32 -10.36 18.14
CA TYR A 105 -8.86 -10.44 16.76
C TYR A 105 -7.37 -10.79 16.66
N ALA A 106 -6.54 -10.27 17.57
CA ALA A 106 -5.11 -10.60 17.60
C ALA A 106 -4.86 -12.08 17.88
N GLN A 107 -5.62 -12.68 18.82
CA GLN A 107 -5.55 -14.11 19.15
C GLN A 107 -6.02 -14.99 17.99
N GLU A 108 -7.16 -14.63 17.37
CA GLU A 108 -7.68 -15.33 16.19
C GLU A 108 -6.65 -15.28 15.04
N PHE A 109 -6.14 -14.09 14.75
CA PHE A 109 -5.12 -13.88 13.72
C PHE A 109 -3.86 -14.71 13.98
N SER A 110 -3.34 -14.72 15.21
CA SER A 110 -2.11 -15.46 15.54
C SER A 110 -2.33 -16.98 15.49
N SER A 111 -3.47 -17.47 15.96
CA SER A 111 -3.81 -18.89 15.92
C SER A 111 -3.93 -19.41 14.49
N GLU A 112 -4.65 -18.68 13.64
CA GLU A 112 -4.79 -19.03 12.23
C GLU A 112 -3.46 -18.91 11.47
N LEU A 113 -2.66 -17.88 11.77
CA LEU A 113 -1.33 -17.74 11.18
C LEU A 113 -0.42 -18.92 11.58
N ARG A 114 -0.45 -19.33 12.86
CA ARG A 114 0.29 -20.50 13.34
C ARG A 114 -0.08 -21.76 12.56
N GLN A 115 -1.38 -22.01 12.36
CA GLN A 115 -1.86 -23.14 11.54
C GLN A 115 -1.33 -23.09 10.11
N VAL A 116 -1.37 -21.91 9.47
CA VAL A 116 -0.82 -21.69 8.13
C VAL A 116 0.68 -21.99 8.09
N LEU A 117 1.44 -21.52 9.09
CA LEU A 117 2.89 -21.76 9.16
C LEU A 117 3.23 -23.23 9.40
N THR A 118 2.48 -23.93 10.24
CA THR A 118 2.66 -25.37 10.48
C THR A 118 2.36 -26.17 9.22
N GLY A 119 1.24 -25.90 8.53
CA GLY A 119 0.90 -26.56 7.27
C GLY A 119 1.94 -26.32 6.17
N LEU A 120 2.46 -25.09 6.05
CA LEU A 120 3.53 -24.78 5.10
C LEU A 120 4.84 -25.56 5.36
N ARG A 121 5.11 -25.97 6.60
CA ARG A 121 6.31 -26.72 6.98
C ARG A 121 6.17 -28.22 6.82
N ALA A 122 5.00 -28.75 7.16
CA ALA A 122 4.71 -30.17 7.05
C ALA A 122 4.71 -30.65 5.58
N GLY A 123 4.73 -29.73 4.60
CA GLY A 123 4.59 -30.08 3.18
C GLY A 123 3.17 -30.56 2.83
N ASP A 124 2.33 -30.71 3.84
CA ASP A 124 0.98 -31.21 3.72
C ASP A 124 0.09 -30.17 3.04
N LYS A 125 -0.55 -30.60 1.96
CA LYS A 125 -1.72 -29.93 1.38
C LYS A 125 -2.95 -30.18 2.27
N HIS A 126 -2.82 -30.02 3.60
CA HIS A 126 -3.87 -30.34 4.57
C HIS A 126 -5.22 -29.81 4.09
N LYS A 127 -6.27 -30.62 4.32
CA LYS A 127 -7.68 -30.22 4.21
C LYS A 127 -7.80 -28.81 4.78
N LYS A 128 -8.19 -27.86 3.92
CA LYS A 128 -8.23 -26.43 4.25
C LYS A 128 -8.81 -26.28 5.66
N PRO A 129 -8.02 -25.84 6.66
CA PRO A 129 -8.62 -25.42 7.91
C PRO A 129 -9.68 -24.36 7.55
N SER A 130 -10.81 -24.38 8.24
CA SER A 130 -11.87 -23.37 8.09
C SER A 130 -11.37 -22.04 8.67
N LEU A 131 -10.38 -21.45 8.01
CA LEU A 131 -9.80 -20.17 8.39
C LEU A 131 -10.83 -19.08 8.15
N LYS A 132 -11.12 -18.29 9.18
CA LYS A 132 -11.92 -17.07 9.04
C LYS A 132 -11.14 -16.02 8.26
N ASN A 133 -9.83 -15.91 8.49
CA ASN A 133 -8.99 -14.96 7.79
C ASN A 133 -8.27 -15.57 6.57
N ILE A 134 -8.32 -14.82 5.46
CA ILE A 134 -7.53 -15.12 4.27
C ILE A 134 -6.25 -14.30 4.31
N PHE A 135 -5.12 -14.99 4.52
CA PHE A 135 -3.80 -14.37 4.52
C PHE A 135 -3.29 -14.13 3.10
N PHE A 136 -2.63 -12.99 2.90
CA PHE A 136 -1.86 -12.67 1.71
C PHE A 136 -0.48 -12.15 2.08
N LYS A 137 0.50 -12.38 1.21
CA LYS A 137 1.87 -11.91 1.40
C LYS A 137 2.01 -10.49 0.89
N VAL A 138 2.56 -9.62 1.73
CA VAL A 138 2.93 -8.25 1.38
C VAL A 138 4.44 -8.14 1.40
N TYR A 139 5.05 -7.84 0.26
CA TYR A 139 6.50 -7.79 0.12
C TYR A 139 7.04 -6.41 0.54
N VAL A 140 7.41 -6.30 1.82
CA VAL A 140 7.72 -5.02 2.48
C VAL A 140 9.04 -4.42 2.02
N SER A 141 10.02 -5.26 1.68
CA SER A 141 11.32 -4.80 1.17
C SER A 141 11.41 -4.75 -0.35
N ALA A 142 10.33 -5.06 -1.09
CA ALA A 142 10.39 -5.16 -2.54
C ALA A 142 10.72 -3.83 -3.24
N LEU A 143 10.43 -2.69 -2.60
CA LEU A 143 10.67 -1.35 -3.13
C LEU A 143 11.78 -0.61 -2.35
N GLN A 144 12.68 -1.35 -1.69
CA GLN A 144 13.90 -0.81 -1.09
C GLN A 144 15.04 -0.84 -2.11
N ALA A 145 15.89 0.20 -2.11
CA ALA A 145 17.14 0.18 -2.86
C ALA A 145 17.96 -1.06 -2.50
N LYS A 146 18.38 -1.81 -3.52
CA LYS A 146 19.30 -2.95 -3.40
C LYS A 146 20.75 -2.52 -3.59
N THR A 147 20.99 -1.47 -4.37
CA THR A 147 22.31 -0.90 -4.63
C THR A 147 22.33 0.58 -4.19
N LYS A 148 23.53 1.12 -3.93
CA LYS A 148 23.70 2.52 -3.53
C LYS A 148 23.25 3.51 -4.63
N ASP A 149 23.27 3.07 -5.88
CA ASP A 149 22.96 3.89 -7.06
C ASP A 149 21.46 3.90 -7.40
N GLU A 150 20.65 3.03 -6.78
CA GLU A 150 19.21 3.05 -6.96
C GLU A 150 18.59 4.26 -6.25
N LYS A 151 17.89 5.11 -7.01
CA LYS A 151 17.15 6.28 -6.49
C LYS A 151 15.99 5.92 -5.53
N TRP A 152 15.77 4.64 -5.25
CA TRP A 152 14.75 4.13 -4.33
C TRP A 152 15.16 4.38 -2.88
N LYS A 153 14.89 5.59 -2.38
CA LYS A 153 15.03 5.88 -0.95
C LYS A 153 14.10 4.94 -0.15
N ARG A 154 14.61 4.34 0.94
CA ARG A 154 13.84 3.45 1.83
C ARG A 154 12.46 4.04 2.14
N ASN A 155 11.39 3.32 1.76
CA ASN A 155 10.00 3.49 2.19
C ASN A 155 9.63 4.90 2.68
N GLN A 156 9.71 5.90 1.79
CA GLN A 156 9.58 7.30 2.20
C GLN A 156 8.13 7.75 2.48
N SER A 157 7.12 6.96 2.10
CA SER A 157 5.73 7.40 2.26
C SER A 157 4.78 6.27 2.67
N ARG A 158 3.85 6.62 3.56
CA ARG A 158 2.68 5.79 3.92
C ARG A 158 1.89 5.36 2.68
N HIS A 159 1.93 6.16 1.62
CA HIS A 159 1.29 5.84 0.34
C HIS A 159 1.87 4.58 -0.31
N LEU A 160 3.19 4.41 -0.29
CA LEU A 160 3.85 3.24 -0.88
C LEU A 160 3.52 1.95 -0.11
N HIS A 161 3.44 2.02 1.21
CA HIS A 161 2.99 0.89 2.03
C HIS A 161 1.56 0.48 1.68
N LYS A 162 0.64 1.44 1.56
CA LYS A 162 -0.73 1.14 1.08
C LYS A 162 -0.72 0.50 -0.32
N ALA A 163 0.17 0.93 -1.20
CA ALA A 163 0.32 0.34 -2.52
C ALA A 163 0.77 -1.11 -2.46
N LEU A 164 1.77 -1.43 -1.63
CA LEU A 164 2.24 -2.80 -1.43
C LEU A 164 1.18 -3.71 -0.80
N VAL A 165 0.37 -3.21 0.13
CA VAL A 165 -0.77 -3.96 0.68
C VAL A 165 -1.79 -4.28 -0.41
N LEU A 166 -2.22 -3.27 -1.17
CA LEU A 166 -3.21 -3.48 -2.23
C LEU A 166 -2.66 -4.44 -3.30
N HIS A 167 -1.39 -4.29 -3.66
CA HIS A 167 -0.71 -5.21 -4.58
C HIS A 167 -0.70 -6.64 -4.05
N GLY A 168 -0.30 -6.86 -2.80
CA GLY A 168 -0.27 -8.19 -2.18
C GLY A 168 -1.63 -8.87 -2.16
N PHE A 169 -2.68 -8.09 -1.84
CA PHE A 169 -4.07 -8.57 -1.89
C PHE A 169 -4.47 -8.97 -3.31
N LEU A 170 -4.28 -8.09 -4.29
CA LEU A 170 -4.65 -8.32 -5.68
C LEU A 170 -3.89 -9.52 -6.27
N HIS A 171 -2.58 -9.61 -5.99
CA HIS A 171 -1.74 -10.72 -6.43
C HIS A 171 -2.20 -12.05 -5.85
N ASN A 172 -2.58 -12.10 -4.56
CA ASN A 172 -3.12 -13.31 -3.96
C ASN A 172 -4.47 -13.72 -4.58
N LYS A 173 -5.35 -12.74 -4.85
CA LYS A 173 -6.64 -12.97 -5.52
C LYS A 173 -6.46 -13.52 -6.93
N VAL A 174 -5.56 -12.94 -7.73
CA VAL A 174 -5.27 -13.45 -9.07
C VAL A 174 -4.67 -14.85 -9.01
N LYS A 175 -3.70 -15.11 -8.13
CA LYS A 175 -3.11 -16.46 -8.01
C LYS A 175 -4.14 -17.53 -7.63
N PHE A 176 -5.05 -17.21 -6.71
CA PHE A 176 -6.15 -18.12 -6.38
C PHE A 176 -7.10 -18.28 -7.56
N ARG A 177 -7.45 -17.18 -8.22
CA ARG A 177 -8.39 -17.16 -9.33
C ARG A 177 -7.85 -17.90 -10.54
N ASP A 178 -6.63 -17.65 -11.00
CA ASP A 178 -6.02 -18.36 -12.15
C ASP A 178 -6.00 -19.88 -11.96
N LYS A 179 -6.02 -20.35 -10.71
CA LYS A 179 -6.12 -21.78 -10.38
C LYS A 179 -7.55 -22.35 -10.53
N TYR A 180 -8.60 -21.54 -10.40
CA TYR A 180 -9.99 -22.02 -10.26
C TYR A 180 -11.01 -21.34 -11.21
N VAL A 181 -10.77 -20.13 -11.69
CA VAL A 181 -11.68 -19.29 -12.49
C VAL A 181 -10.87 -18.52 -13.55
N LYS A 182 -11.16 -18.73 -14.84
CA LYS A 182 -10.36 -18.17 -15.97
C LYS A 182 -10.74 -16.73 -16.39
N THR A 183 -11.55 -16.01 -15.62
CA THR A 183 -12.05 -14.66 -15.99
C THR A 183 -11.20 -13.53 -15.42
N SER A 184 -11.17 -12.34 -16.05
CA SER A 184 -10.41 -11.17 -15.57
C SER A 184 -10.90 -10.63 -14.20
N LEU A 185 -10.02 -10.05 -13.37
CA LEU A 185 -10.36 -9.69 -11.98
C LEU A 185 -10.99 -8.31 -12.05
N SER A 186 -12.29 -8.24 -11.81
CA SER A 186 -13.03 -6.99 -11.82
C SER A 186 -13.39 -6.58 -10.40
N LEU A 187 -12.86 -5.46 -9.92
CA LEU A 187 -13.21 -4.90 -8.61
C LEU A 187 -13.54 -3.42 -8.77
N SER A 188 -14.53 -2.95 -8.01
CA SER A 188 -14.91 -1.54 -8.00
C SER A 188 -14.08 -0.75 -6.99
N VAL A 189 -13.85 0.54 -7.26
CA VAL A 189 -13.18 1.44 -6.30
C VAL A 189 -13.94 1.53 -4.96
N PRO A 190 -15.28 1.63 -4.93
CA PRO A 190 -16.02 1.61 -3.67
C PRO A 190 -15.81 0.33 -2.86
N TYR A 191 -15.77 -0.83 -3.52
CA TYR A 191 -15.50 -2.11 -2.84
C TYR A 191 -14.12 -2.12 -2.18
N LEU A 192 -13.08 -1.75 -2.93
CA LEU A 192 -11.72 -1.68 -2.40
C LEU A 192 -11.57 -0.65 -1.26
N SER A 193 -12.31 0.46 -1.35
CA SER A 193 -12.35 1.52 -0.34
C SER A 193 -12.94 1.02 0.97
N ALA A 194 -14.10 0.35 0.92
CA ALA A 194 -14.73 -0.25 2.10
C ALA A 194 -13.86 -1.36 2.68
N MET A 195 -13.31 -2.23 1.84
CA MET A 195 -12.48 -3.35 2.26
C MET A 195 -11.20 -2.93 2.99
N MET A 196 -10.52 -1.88 2.51
CA MET A 196 -9.25 -1.44 3.08
C MET A 196 -9.42 -0.33 4.13
N GLN A 197 -10.65 0.13 4.38
CA GLN A 197 -10.96 1.29 5.22
C GLN A 197 -10.20 2.56 4.79
N TRP A 198 -10.02 2.74 3.47
CA TRP A 198 -9.35 3.90 2.88
C TRP A 198 -10.32 4.71 2.03
N SER A 199 -10.07 6.02 1.90
CA SER A 199 -10.88 6.86 1.02
C SER A 199 -10.83 6.38 -0.44
N ARG A 200 -11.93 6.59 -1.18
CA ARG A 200 -11.99 6.27 -2.62
C ARG A 200 -10.87 6.96 -3.41
N ASN A 201 -10.52 8.21 -3.05
CA ASN A 201 -9.43 8.95 -3.68
C ASN A 201 -8.07 8.30 -3.41
N THR A 202 -7.83 7.83 -2.19
CA THR A 202 -6.61 7.07 -1.84
C THR A 202 -6.49 5.81 -2.69
N ILE A 203 -7.58 5.05 -2.86
CA ILE A 203 -7.59 3.86 -3.73
C ILE A 203 -7.23 4.21 -5.17
N ARG A 204 -7.82 5.27 -5.75
CA ARG A 204 -7.48 5.70 -7.12
C ARG A 204 -6.01 6.05 -7.27
N ARG A 205 -5.46 6.84 -6.33
CA ARG A 205 -4.04 7.23 -6.31
C ARG A 205 -3.13 6.02 -6.22
N ILE A 206 -3.47 5.05 -5.38
CA ILE A 206 -2.70 3.82 -5.22
C ILE A 206 -2.72 2.99 -6.50
N ILE A 207 -3.90 2.77 -7.09
CA ILE A 207 -4.04 2.04 -8.35
C ILE A 207 -3.16 2.67 -9.42
N ASN A 208 -3.22 3.99 -9.59
CA ASN A 208 -2.36 4.72 -10.52
C ASN A 208 -0.87 4.53 -10.24
N THR A 209 -0.49 4.54 -8.96
CA THR A 209 0.91 4.32 -8.56
C THR A 209 1.36 2.91 -8.93
N LEU A 210 0.54 1.90 -8.66
CA LEU A 210 0.82 0.52 -9.05
C LEU A 210 0.93 0.36 -10.58
N THR A 211 0.09 1.06 -11.34
CA THR A 211 0.15 1.06 -12.81
C THR A 211 1.42 1.76 -13.33
N GLN A 212 1.77 2.92 -12.77
CA GLN A 212 2.97 3.67 -13.17
C GLN A 212 4.26 2.90 -12.88
N ILE A 213 4.34 2.27 -11.70
CA ILE A 213 5.48 1.43 -11.36
C ILE A 213 5.52 0.23 -12.30
N GLY A 214 4.38 -0.23 -12.84
CA GLY A 214 4.28 -1.37 -13.75
C GLY A 214 3.92 -2.68 -13.06
N LEU A 215 3.47 -2.61 -11.80
CA LEU A 215 3.07 -3.78 -11.00
C LEU A 215 1.71 -4.34 -11.41
N ILE A 216 0.85 -3.48 -11.97
CA ILE A 216 -0.46 -3.89 -12.48
C ILE A 216 -0.69 -3.31 -13.87
N THR A 217 -1.41 -4.06 -14.70
CA THR A 217 -2.08 -3.57 -15.90
C THR A 217 -3.58 -3.65 -15.68
N MET A 218 -4.30 -2.62 -16.11
CA MET A 218 -5.74 -2.53 -15.88
C MET A 218 -6.44 -1.84 -17.05
N ARG A 219 -7.73 -2.14 -17.21
CA ARG A 219 -8.68 -1.36 -18.01
C ARG A 219 -9.83 -0.89 -17.13
N VAL A 220 -10.38 0.29 -17.42
CA VAL A 220 -11.56 0.81 -16.73
C VAL A 220 -12.78 0.49 -17.59
N ASP A 221 -13.76 -0.17 -16.99
CA ASP A 221 -15.02 -0.54 -17.63
C ASP A 221 -16.19 -0.02 -16.78
N GLY A 222 -16.75 1.12 -17.20
CA GLY A 222 -17.72 1.88 -16.43
C GLY A 222 -17.22 2.23 -15.02
N ARG A 223 -17.87 1.68 -13.99
CA ARG A 223 -17.50 1.89 -12.57
C ARG A 223 -16.52 0.84 -12.03
N ARG A 224 -16.11 -0.13 -12.84
CA ARG A 224 -15.27 -1.26 -12.44
C ARG A 224 -13.85 -1.11 -12.98
N VAL A 225 -12.89 -1.58 -12.20
CA VAL A 225 -11.49 -1.70 -12.63
C VAL A 225 -11.22 -3.16 -12.91
N ILE A 226 -10.89 -3.47 -14.15
CA ILE A 226 -10.54 -4.81 -14.58
C ILE A 226 -9.02 -4.90 -14.60
N PHE A 227 -8.46 -5.68 -13.68
CA PHE A 227 -7.03 -5.97 -13.62
C PHE A 227 -6.71 -7.08 -14.62
N THR A 228 -5.95 -6.73 -15.66
CA THR A 228 -5.58 -7.62 -16.77
C THR A 228 -4.28 -8.37 -16.51
N GLY A 229 -3.41 -7.84 -15.65
CA GLY A 229 -2.13 -8.45 -15.31
C GLY A 229 -1.58 -7.90 -14.01
N ILE A 230 -1.00 -8.77 -13.19
CA ILE A 230 -0.42 -8.42 -11.88
C ILE A 230 0.95 -9.08 -11.78
N LYS A 231 2.00 -8.27 -11.88
CA LYS A 231 3.39 -8.73 -11.87
C LYS A 231 3.90 -8.84 -10.44
N MET A 232 4.86 -9.74 -10.22
CA MET A 232 5.59 -9.81 -8.95
C MET A 232 6.43 -8.55 -8.75
N PRO A 233 6.51 -8.04 -7.51
CA PRO A 233 7.14 -6.74 -7.26
C PRO A 233 8.66 -6.78 -7.41
N GLU A 234 9.28 -7.96 -7.35
CA GLU A 234 10.71 -8.13 -7.62
C GLU A 234 11.11 -7.85 -9.07
N ARG A 235 10.16 -7.96 -10.01
CA ARG A 235 10.39 -7.88 -11.46
C ARG A 235 10.26 -6.45 -12.00
N VAL A 236 9.88 -5.49 -11.17
CA VAL A 236 9.44 -4.17 -11.62
C VAL A 236 10.04 -3.10 -10.71
N ARG A 237 10.95 -2.28 -11.25
CA ARG A 237 11.71 -1.26 -10.50
C ARG A 237 11.64 0.16 -11.08
N ALA A 238 10.63 0.44 -11.92
CA ALA A 238 10.40 1.79 -12.40
C ALA A 238 9.88 2.66 -11.25
N GLY A 239 10.60 3.73 -10.92
CA GLY A 239 10.14 4.72 -9.95
C GLY A 239 8.82 5.37 -10.39
N TYR A 240 8.08 5.95 -9.45
CA TYR A 240 6.94 6.81 -9.78
C TYR A 240 7.31 8.27 -9.55
N ASN A 241 6.99 9.13 -10.51
CA ASN A 241 7.39 10.54 -10.47
C ASN A 241 6.38 11.42 -9.70
N GLN A 242 5.08 11.07 -9.72
CA GLN A 242 4.04 11.89 -9.11
C GLN A 242 2.75 11.10 -8.77
N LEU A 243 2.09 11.49 -7.68
CA LEU A 243 0.77 10.96 -7.31
C LEU A 243 -0.32 11.52 -8.25
N LYS A 244 -1.01 10.64 -8.98
CA LYS A 244 -2.14 11.01 -9.84
C LYS A 244 -3.48 10.64 -9.20
N SER A 245 -4.43 11.57 -9.14
CA SER A 245 -5.75 11.37 -8.49
C SER A 245 -6.81 10.72 -9.37
N ARG A 246 -6.80 11.01 -10.69
CA ARG A 246 -7.72 10.43 -11.67
C ARG A 246 -7.17 9.11 -12.18
N LEU A 247 -7.99 8.06 -12.24
CA LEU A 247 -7.57 6.75 -12.77
C LEU A 247 -7.12 6.91 -14.23
N PHE A 248 -6.05 6.21 -14.61
CA PHE A 248 -5.67 6.13 -16.02
C PHE A 248 -6.83 5.57 -16.86
N SER A 249 -7.33 6.38 -17.79
CA SER A 249 -8.16 5.90 -18.90
C SER A 249 -7.24 5.48 -20.04
N PHE A 250 -7.59 4.40 -20.75
CA PHE A 250 -6.83 3.90 -21.91
C PHE A 250 -6.60 4.97 -23.01
N ALA A 251 -7.39 6.05 -23.00
CA ALA A 251 -7.25 7.17 -23.92
C ALA A 251 -6.02 8.07 -23.65
N GLN A 252 -5.35 7.96 -22.50
CA GLN A 252 -4.18 8.80 -22.19
C GLN A 252 -2.83 8.15 -22.47
N SER A 253 -2.80 6.88 -22.87
CA SER A 253 -1.55 6.16 -23.18
C SER A 253 -1.06 6.32 -24.62
N ALA A 254 -1.80 7.00 -25.50
CA ALA A 254 -1.40 7.23 -26.90
C ALA A 254 -0.88 8.66 -27.20
N SER A 255 -0.83 9.56 -26.20
CA SER A 255 -0.55 10.99 -26.45
C SER A 255 0.74 11.54 -25.84
N ASN A 256 1.53 10.74 -25.11
CA ASN A 256 2.72 11.29 -24.44
C ASN A 256 3.98 11.41 -25.32
N ASN A 257 3.85 11.18 -26.64
CA ASN A 257 4.90 11.50 -27.63
C ASN A 257 4.43 12.49 -28.72
N ALA A 258 3.28 13.14 -28.55
CA ALA A 258 3.03 14.38 -29.27
C ALA A 258 3.54 15.49 -28.37
N ASN A 259 4.50 16.28 -28.86
CA ASN A 259 4.79 17.60 -28.31
C ASN A 259 3.47 18.39 -28.34
N ALA A 260 2.71 18.31 -27.25
CA ALA A 260 1.68 19.29 -26.97
C ALA A 260 2.45 20.54 -26.56
N THR A 261 2.84 21.32 -27.57
CA THR A 261 2.96 22.76 -27.41
C THR A 261 1.63 23.18 -26.79
N GLU A 262 1.62 23.38 -25.47
CA GLU A 262 0.58 24.19 -24.86
C GLU A 262 0.58 25.46 -25.69
N LEU A 263 -0.49 25.68 -26.46
CA LEU A 263 -0.81 26.99 -27.00
C LEU A 263 -1.00 27.88 -25.78
N LYS A 264 0.11 28.40 -25.25
CA LYS A 264 0.10 29.54 -24.36
C LYS A 264 -0.65 30.60 -25.15
N PRO A 265 -1.77 31.14 -24.64
CA PRO A 265 -2.39 32.28 -25.27
C PRO A 265 -1.36 33.41 -25.23
N GLU A 266 -0.65 33.62 -26.34
CA GLU A 266 0.23 34.76 -26.48
C GLU A 266 -0.61 36.04 -26.29
N GLY A 267 -0.11 36.93 -25.44
CA GLY A 267 -0.67 38.27 -25.25
C GLY A 267 -1.27 38.62 -23.88
N LEU A 268 -1.52 37.66 -22.97
CA LEU A 268 -2.03 37.99 -21.63
C LEU A 268 -0.91 37.93 -20.58
N LYS A 269 -0.31 39.08 -20.28
CA LYS A 269 0.64 39.22 -19.15
C LYS A 269 -0.09 39.01 -17.84
N ARG A 270 0.36 38.02 -17.06
CA ARG A 270 -0.15 37.77 -15.70
C ARG A 270 0.16 38.99 -14.81
N PRO A 271 -0.80 39.47 -14.00
CA PRO A 271 -0.54 40.54 -13.05
C PRO A 271 0.59 40.15 -12.08
N GLY A 272 1.46 41.12 -11.76
CA GLY A 272 2.61 40.92 -10.87
C GLY A 272 2.21 40.75 -9.40
N ALA A 273 3.18 40.49 -8.53
CA ALA A 273 2.94 40.18 -7.11
C ALA A 273 2.29 41.32 -6.30
N TYR A 274 2.34 42.55 -6.81
CA TYR A 274 1.78 43.76 -6.19
C TYR A 274 0.49 44.25 -6.86
N ALA A 275 -0.09 43.45 -7.77
CA ALA A 275 -1.32 43.81 -8.45
C ALA A 275 -2.51 43.79 -7.48
N THR A 276 -3.46 44.68 -7.73
CA THR A 276 -4.65 44.79 -6.87
C THR A 276 -5.56 43.57 -7.05
N PRO A 277 -6.39 43.24 -6.04
CA PRO A 277 -7.36 42.14 -6.17
C PRO A 277 -8.29 42.28 -7.38
N ALA A 278 -8.61 43.52 -7.79
CA ALA A 278 -9.41 43.81 -8.98
C ALA A 278 -8.70 43.42 -10.28
N GLU A 279 -7.39 43.65 -10.39
CA GLU A 279 -6.58 43.27 -11.55
C GLU A 279 -6.44 41.75 -11.66
N HIS A 280 -6.28 41.05 -10.53
CA HIS A 280 -6.30 39.60 -10.50
C HIS A 280 -7.66 39.02 -10.90
N ALA A 281 -8.76 39.64 -10.45
CA ALA A 281 -10.12 39.23 -10.82
C ALA A 281 -10.39 39.44 -12.33
N ALA A 282 -9.98 40.57 -12.88
CA ALA A 282 -10.10 40.87 -14.31
C ALA A 282 -9.28 39.89 -15.18
N PHE A 283 -8.06 39.54 -14.76
CA PHE A 283 -7.24 38.53 -15.42
C PHE A 283 -7.96 37.17 -15.44
N LEU A 284 -8.50 36.72 -14.30
CA LEU A 284 -9.22 35.44 -14.23
C LEU A 284 -10.52 35.43 -15.04
N ALA A 285 -11.23 36.57 -15.11
CA ALA A 285 -12.43 36.72 -15.94
C ALA A 285 -12.11 36.60 -17.44
N SER A 286 -11.06 37.29 -17.91
CA SER A 286 -10.58 37.21 -19.30
C SER A 286 -10.07 35.80 -19.68
N HIS A 287 -9.54 35.06 -18.70
CA HIS A 287 -9.08 33.69 -18.89
C HIS A 287 -10.26 32.69 -18.96
N ARG A 288 -11.38 33.00 -18.31
CA ARG A 288 -12.62 32.19 -18.38
C ARG A 288 -13.34 32.37 -19.70
N THR A 289 -13.48 33.60 -20.20
CA THR A 289 -14.19 33.88 -21.47
C THR A 289 -13.49 33.26 -22.68
N ARG A 290 -12.16 33.20 -22.70
CA ARG A 290 -11.41 32.51 -23.79
C ARG A 290 -11.39 30.99 -23.71
N SER A 291 -11.73 30.41 -22.55
CA SER A 291 -11.76 28.95 -22.36
C SER A 291 -13.12 28.30 -22.66
N LEU A 292 -14.12 29.09 -23.03
CA LEU A 292 -15.40 28.60 -23.52
C LEU A 292 -15.40 28.67 -25.05
N PRO A 293 -15.69 27.57 -25.77
CA PRO A 293 -15.89 27.65 -27.21
C PRO A 293 -17.12 28.54 -27.47
N CYS A 294 -16.94 29.55 -28.32
CA CYS A 294 -18.02 30.31 -28.90
C CYS A 294 -18.97 29.33 -29.60
N LEU A 295 -20.16 29.10 -29.02
CA LEU A 295 -21.30 28.63 -29.80
C LEU A 295 -21.72 29.82 -30.67
N SER A 296 -21.10 29.92 -31.85
CA SER A 296 -21.53 30.85 -32.88
C SER A 296 -22.92 30.42 -33.36
N SER A 297 -23.88 31.28 -33.08
CA SER A 297 -25.13 31.40 -33.81
C SER A 297 -24.88 31.39 -35.33
N ASN A 298 -25.32 30.34 -36.03
CA ASN A 298 -25.76 30.40 -37.42
C ASN A 298 -26.44 29.09 -37.84
N THR A 299 -27.76 29.04 -37.71
CA THR A 299 -28.66 28.40 -38.67
C THR A 299 -30.09 28.86 -38.43
N ARG A 300 -30.47 29.94 -39.13
CA ARG A 300 -31.86 30.18 -39.53
C ARG A 300 -32.11 29.35 -40.79
N HIS A 301 -33.10 28.47 -40.76
CA HIS A 301 -34.01 28.03 -41.83
C HIS A 301 -34.98 27.05 -41.16
N SER A 302 -36.20 27.46 -40.76
CA SER A 302 -37.43 27.64 -41.56
C SER A 302 -38.16 26.32 -41.87
N LEU A 303 -39.51 26.41 -41.79
CA LEU A 303 -40.59 25.46 -42.08
C LEU A 303 -41.03 24.60 -40.89
N MET A 304 -42.13 24.95 -40.20
CA MET A 304 -43.56 24.83 -40.56
C MET A 304 -44.11 23.41 -40.42
N LEU A 305 -45.25 23.37 -39.70
CA LEU A 305 -46.16 22.27 -39.34
C LEU A 305 -45.75 21.43 -38.13
#